data_AF-A0A436CUM7-F1
#
_entry.id   AF-A0A436CUM7-F1
#
_cell.length_a   1.000
_cell.length_b   1.000
_cell.length_c   1.000
_cell.angle_alpha   90.00
_cell.angle_beta   90.00
_cell.angle_gamma   90.00
#
_symmetry.space_group_name_H-M   'P 1'
#
loop_
_entity.id
_entity.type
_entity.pdbx_description
1 polymer ?
#
loop_
_entity_poly.entity_id
_entity_poly.type
_entity_poly.pdbx_seq_one_letter_code
_entity_poly.pdbx_strand_id
1 'polypeptide(L)'
;MSQNDQSRRTIVVDGVPLPELLDETTIREVVHGFYGEIRHDDLLGPIFHDRIEPDSWPQHLAKMCDFWSATLLRTSRYEGRPLPPHLAIAGLGETHFRRWLKLFRKTVRRICPPEVAALFMDRALRIAHSFRLAIAFNRGETTIGLAPIVEKDL
;
A
#
# COMPACT_ATOMS: atom_id res chain seq x y z
N MET A 1 21.89 30.43 -25.69
CA MET A 1 20.85 30.13 -24.67
C MET A 1 20.20 28.82 -25.08
N SER A 2 20.77 27.69 -24.67
CA SER A 2 20.25 26.37 -25.03
C SER A 2 19.29 25.91 -23.96
N GLN A 3 18.02 25.77 -24.33
CA GLN A 3 16.99 25.15 -23.52
C GLN A 3 17.32 23.67 -23.33
N ASN A 4 17.43 23.24 -22.09
CA ASN A 4 17.64 21.85 -21.72
C ASN A 4 16.26 21.18 -21.68
N ASP A 5 15.75 20.79 -22.85
CA ASP A 5 14.56 19.94 -22.98
C ASP A 5 14.93 18.52 -22.55
N GLN A 6 14.84 18.30 -21.24
CA GLN A 6 15.18 17.02 -20.63
C GLN A 6 14.00 16.07 -20.82
N SER A 7 14.00 15.45 -22.01
CA SER A 7 13.21 14.27 -22.40
C SER A 7 12.61 13.54 -21.20
N ARG A 8 11.32 13.80 -20.93
CA ARG A 8 10.48 12.96 -20.06
C ARG A 8 10.38 11.59 -20.74
N ARG A 9 11.34 10.71 -20.49
CA ARG A 9 11.24 9.32 -20.91
C ARG A 9 10.07 8.70 -20.15
N THR A 10 8.99 8.43 -20.87
CA THR A 10 7.85 7.64 -20.40
C THR A 10 8.38 6.35 -19.79
N ILE A 11 8.31 6.22 -18.47
CA ILE A 11 8.70 5.00 -17.79
C ILE A 11 7.63 3.96 -18.11
N VAL A 12 8.03 2.84 -18.72
CA VAL A 12 7.13 1.75 -19.06
C VAL A 12 7.25 0.67 -17.98
N VAL A 13 6.15 0.35 -17.31
CA VAL A 13 6.05 -0.70 -16.29
C VAL A 13 5.11 -1.77 -16.84
N ASP A 14 5.60 -3.01 -17.01
CA ASP A 14 4.84 -4.14 -17.59
C ASP A 14 4.27 -3.88 -19.00
N GLY A 15 4.96 -3.08 -19.82
CA GLY A 15 4.54 -2.77 -21.19
C GLY A 15 3.50 -1.65 -21.30
N VAL A 16 3.07 -1.07 -20.17
CA VAL A 16 2.14 0.07 -20.13
C VAL A 16 2.92 1.34 -19.77
N PRO A 17 2.75 2.44 -20.52
CA PRO A 17 3.21 3.77 -20.10
C PRO A 17 2.69 4.09 -18.69
N LEU A 18 3.59 4.39 -17.75
CA LEU A 18 3.15 4.94 -16.47
C LEU A 18 2.38 6.23 -16.75
N PRO A 19 1.20 6.42 -16.16
CA PRO A 19 0.52 7.71 -16.22
C PRO A 19 1.51 8.79 -15.75
N GLU A 20 1.59 9.92 -16.45
CA GLU A 20 2.52 11.01 -16.07
C GLU A 20 2.32 11.49 -14.63
N LEU A 21 1.14 11.22 -14.06
CA LEU A 21 0.71 11.58 -12.72
C LEU A 21 1.05 10.54 -11.65
N LEU A 22 1.69 9.41 -11.98
CA LEU A 22 2.20 8.47 -10.98
C LEU A 22 3.70 8.71 -10.75
N ASP A 23 3.99 9.50 -9.72
CA ASP A 23 5.34 9.89 -9.31
C ASP A 23 5.54 9.81 -7.78
N GLU A 24 6.70 10.26 -7.32
CA GLU A 24 7.06 10.29 -5.91
C GLU A 24 6.18 11.20 -5.07
N THR A 25 5.76 12.32 -5.64
CA THR A 25 4.87 13.28 -4.97
C THR A 25 3.53 12.62 -4.69
N THR A 26 2.97 11.94 -5.69
CA THR A 26 1.69 11.23 -5.61
C THR A 26 1.76 10.09 -4.60
N ILE A 27 2.84 9.30 -4.60
CA ILE A 27 3.06 8.25 -3.59
C ILE A 27 3.07 8.85 -2.18
N ARG A 28 3.82 9.93 -1.97
CA ARG A 28 3.90 10.59 -0.66
C ARG A 28 2.52 11.08 -0.21
N GLU A 29 1.75 11.72 -1.08
CA GLU A 29 0.40 12.20 -0.76
C GLU A 29 -0.54 11.05 -0.38
N VAL A 30 -0.55 9.96 -1.15
CA VAL A 30 -1.34 8.77 -0.85
C VAL A 30 -0.93 8.16 0.48
N VAL A 31 0.38 7.95 0.72
CA VAL A 31 0.88 7.35 1.96
C VAL A 31 0.51 8.20 3.17
N HIS A 32 0.81 9.49 3.14
CA HIS A 32 0.51 10.39 4.26
C HIS A 32 -0.99 10.54 4.48
N GLY A 33 -1.78 10.70 3.42
CA GLY A 33 -3.24 10.79 3.51
C GLY A 33 -3.86 9.52 4.10
N PHE A 34 -3.36 8.36 3.69
CA PHE A 34 -3.87 7.06 4.13
C PHE A 34 -3.55 6.79 5.60
N TYR A 35 -2.29 7.02 6.00
CA TYR A 35 -1.89 6.82 7.39
C TYR A 35 -2.50 7.88 8.33
N GLY A 36 -2.83 9.07 7.81
CA GLY A 36 -3.65 10.04 8.52
C GLY A 36 -5.02 9.48 8.89
N GLU A 37 -5.69 8.75 7.99
CA GLU A 37 -6.97 8.09 8.29
C GLU A 37 -6.79 6.87 9.21
N ILE A 38 -5.75 6.04 8.99
CA ILE A 38 -5.49 4.84 9.83
C ILE A 38 -5.34 5.20 11.31
N ARG A 39 -4.62 6.28 11.61
CA ARG A 39 -4.35 6.68 13.01
C ARG A 39 -5.61 7.00 13.80
N HIS A 40 -6.70 7.35 13.12
CA HIS A 40 -7.97 7.68 13.74
C HIS A 40 -9.02 6.58 13.54
N ASP A 41 -8.65 5.44 12.97
CA ASP A 41 -9.56 4.33 12.74
C ASP A 41 -9.69 3.45 14.00
N ASP A 42 -10.91 3.21 14.46
CA ASP A 42 -11.15 2.47 15.71
C ASP A 42 -10.69 1.00 15.66
N LEU A 43 -10.59 0.41 14.46
CA LEU A 43 -10.18 -0.99 14.29
C LEU A 43 -8.67 -1.11 14.01
N LEU A 44 -8.14 -0.27 13.12
CA LEU A 44 -6.75 -0.35 12.69
C LEU A 44 -5.82 0.51 13.55
N GLY A 45 -6.27 1.68 14.00
CA GLY A 45 -5.50 2.62 14.81
C GLY A 45 -4.80 1.94 15.99
N PRO A 46 -5.50 1.16 16.83
CA PRO A 46 -4.87 0.43 17.94
C PRO A 46 -3.70 -0.47 17.51
N ILE A 47 -3.82 -1.21 16.40
CA ILE A 47 -2.75 -2.11 15.90
C ILE A 47 -1.47 -1.34 15.57
N PHE A 48 -1.61 -0.15 14.98
CA PHE A 48 -0.48 0.69 14.62
C PHE A 48 0.08 1.44 15.83
N HIS A 49 -0.76 1.96 16.72
CA HIS A 49 -0.31 2.62 17.95
C HIS A 49 0.45 1.68 18.88
N ASP A 50 0.05 0.40 18.96
CA ASP A 50 0.76 -0.62 19.75
C ASP A 50 2.15 -0.96 19.18
N ARG A 51 2.45 -0.59 17.93
CA ARG A 51 3.67 -1.02 17.21
C ARG A 51 4.58 0.11 16.76
N ILE A 52 4.08 1.34 16.75
CA ILE A 52 4.79 2.51 16.26
C ILE A 52 4.71 3.59 17.33
N GLU A 53 5.84 3.83 17.99
CA GLU A 53 5.98 4.91 18.95
C GLU A 53 5.64 6.27 18.31
N PRO A 54 5.06 7.23 19.07
CA PRO A 54 4.67 8.54 18.55
C PRO A 54 5.77 9.26 17.74
N ASP A 55 7.02 9.19 18.19
CA ASP A 55 8.16 9.84 17.53
C ASP A 55 8.71 9.07 16.32
N SER A 56 8.28 7.81 16.14
CA SER A 56 8.74 6.93 15.05
C SER A 56 7.84 7.00 13.80
N TRP A 57 6.74 7.74 13.86
CA TRP A 57 5.82 7.91 12.72
C TRP A 57 6.49 8.48 11.46
N PRO A 58 7.33 9.54 11.53
CA PRO A 58 8.01 10.05 10.34
C PRO A 58 8.87 8.99 9.63
N GLN A 59 9.59 8.16 10.40
CA GLN A 59 10.40 7.07 9.86
C GLN A 59 9.54 5.98 9.20
N HIS A 60 8.42 5.62 9.84
CA HIS A 60 7.48 4.65 9.27
C HIS A 60 6.89 5.15 7.95
N LEU A 61 6.45 6.41 7.89
CA LEU A 61 5.89 7.01 6.68
C LEU A 61 6.92 7.04 5.54
N ALA A 62 8.17 7.41 5.82
CA ALA A 62 9.25 7.36 4.83
C ALA A 62 9.45 5.94 4.27
N LYS A 63 9.50 4.93 5.14
CA LYS A 63 9.60 3.51 4.73
C LYS A 63 8.42 3.06 3.87
N MET A 64 7.21 3.58 4.13
CA MET A 64 6.01 3.27 3.34
C MET A 64 6.01 3.96 1.98
N CYS A 65 6.55 5.18 1.88
CA CYS A 65 6.81 5.82 0.59
C CYS A 65 7.79 4.97 -0.24
N ASP A 66 8.91 4.53 0.35
CA ASP A 66 9.88 3.68 -0.34
C ASP A 66 9.26 2.35 -0.77
N PHE A 67 8.44 1.74 0.09
CA PHE A 67 7.70 0.52 -0.24
C PHE A 67 6.82 0.69 -1.47
N TRP A 68 5.99 1.73 -1.51
CA TRP A 68 5.08 1.98 -2.64
C TRP A 68 5.82 2.39 -3.90
N SER A 69 6.93 3.11 -3.77
CA SER A 69 7.83 3.43 -4.88
C SER A 69 8.47 2.19 -5.50
N ALA A 70 9.04 1.30 -4.69
CA ALA A 70 9.58 0.03 -5.20
C ALA A 70 8.49 -0.83 -5.83
N THR A 71 7.28 -0.75 -5.28
CA THR A 71 6.13 -1.53 -5.70
C THR A 71 5.57 -1.06 -7.06
N LEU A 72 5.37 0.25 -7.26
CA LEU A 72 4.70 0.80 -8.44
C LEU A 72 5.66 1.37 -9.47
N LEU A 73 6.73 2.02 -9.02
CA LEU A 73 7.74 2.66 -9.87
C LEU A 73 8.97 1.79 -10.09
N ARG A 74 9.05 0.61 -9.45
CA ARG A 74 10.17 -0.34 -9.55
C ARG A 74 11.52 0.21 -9.11
N THR A 75 11.52 1.20 -8.22
CA THR A 75 12.76 1.70 -7.61
C THR A 75 13.38 0.67 -6.65
N SER A 76 14.66 0.77 -6.36
CA SER A 76 15.36 -0.08 -5.39
C SER A 76 15.37 0.47 -3.94
N ARG A 77 14.50 1.43 -3.60
CA ARG A 77 14.56 2.13 -2.30
C ARG A 77 14.04 1.34 -1.10
N TYR A 78 13.28 0.27 -1.34
CA TYR A 78 12.74 -0.56 -0.27
C TYR A 78 13.50 -1.89 -0.16
N GLU A 79 14.30 -2.02 0.88
CA GLU A 79 15.06 -3.24 1.19
C GLU A 79 14.40 -4.12 2.26
N GLY A 80 13.21 -3.71 2.73
CA GLY A 80 12.49 -4.39 3.78
C GLY A 80 11.83 -5.69 3.33
N ARG A 81 11.46 -6.52 4.32
CA ARG A 81 10.55 -7.65 4.12
C ARG A 81 9.18 -7.26 4.68
N PRO A 82 8.15 -7.11 3.83
CA PRO A 82 6.89 -6.53 4.28
C PRO A 82 6.04 -7.56 5.04
N LEU A 83 6.19 -8.86 4.77
CA LEU A 83 5.36 -9.92 5.38
C LEU A 83 5.67 -10.20 6.87
N PRO A 84 6.94 -10.35 7.33
CA PRO A 84 7.22 -10.76 8.71
C PRO A 84 6.55 -9.92 9.81
N PRO A 85 6.51 -8.57 9.72
CA PRO A 85 5.80 -7.77 10.71
C PRO A 85 4.30 -8.10 10.82
N HIS A 86 3.66 -8.49 9.72
CA HIS A 86 2.23 -8.84 9.68
C HIS A 86 1.96 -10.22 10.29
N LEU A 87 2.89 -11.17 10.16
CA LEU A 87 2.80 -12.49 10.79
C LEU A 87 2.85 -12.39 12.33
N ALA A 88 3.57 -11.40 12.85
CA ALA A 88 3.71 -11.13 14.28
C ALA A 88 2.49 -10.41 14.91
N ILE A 89 1.45 -10.11 14.12
CA ILE A 89 0.24 -9.45 14.63
C ILE A 89 -0.78 -10.51 15.03
N ALA A 90 -0.94 -10.69 16.34
CA ALA A 90 -2.01 -11.52 16.90
C ALA A 90 -3.38 -10.96 16.50
N GLY A 91 -4.31 -11.83 16.11
CA GLY A 91 -5.68 -11.42 15.73
C GLY A 91 -5.80 -10.72 14.36
N LEU A 92 -4.70 -10.43 13.67
CA LEU A 92 -4.78 -9.90 12.30
C LEU A 92 -5.51 -10.90 11.39
N GLY A 93 -6.49 -10.41 10.63
CA GLY A 93 -7.43 -11.28 9.91
C GLY A 93 -8.29 -10.52 8.91
N GLU A 94 -9.27 -11.19 8.31
CA GLU A 94 -10.03 -10.67 7.16
C GLU A 94 -10.69 -9.31 7.39
N THR A 95 -11.32 -9.08 8.54
CA THR A 95 -11.97 -7.82 8.87
C THR A 95 -10.99 -6.64 8.82
N HIS A 96 -9.76 -6.83 9.31
CA HIS A 96 -8.71 -5.82 9.29
C HIS A 96 -8.25 -5.51 7.86
N PHE A 97 -7.99 -6.54 7.04
CA PHE A 97 -7.60 -6.35 5.65
C PHE A 97 -8.71 -5.65 4.84
N ARG A 98 -9.98 -6.01 5.03
CA ARG A 98 -11.10 -5.31 4.40
C ARG A 98 -11.18 -3.85 4.84
N ARG A 99 -11.03 -3.56 6.14
CA ARG A 99 -11.04 -2.18 6.65
C ARG A 99 -9.89 -1.36 6.06
N TRP A 100 -8.68 -1.94 6.03
CA TRP A 100 -7.48 -1.32 5.46
C TRP A 100 -7.71 -0.98 3.99
N LEU A 101 -8.22 -1.94 3.19
CA LEU A 101 -8.49 -1.75 1.76
C LEU A 101 -9.60 -0.73 1.51
N LYS A 102 -10.64 -0.66 2.35
CA LYS A 102 -11.69 0.36 2.26
C LYS A 102 -11.14 1.78 2.45
N LEU A 103 -10.33 1.98 3.49
CA LEU A 103 -9.69 3.27 3.76
C LEU A 103 -8.68 3.63 2.67
N PHE A 104 -7.93 2.65 2.18
CA PHE A 104 -6.96 2.85 1.12
C PHE A 104 -7.67 3.28 -0.17
N ARG A 105 -8.72 2.56 -0.57
CA ARG A 105 -9.58 2.90 -1.72
C ARG A 105 -10.14 4.31 -1.63
N LYS A 106 -10.70 4.69 -0.47
CA LYS A 106 -11.21 6.04 -0.22
C LYS A 106 -10.11 7.08 -0.43
N THR A 107 -8.90 6.81 0.06
CA THR A 107 -7.76 7.72 -0.04
C THR A 107 -7.28 7.88 -1.49
N VAL A 108 -7.00 6.78 -2.19
CA VAL A 108 -6.45 6.85 -3.56
C VAL A 108 -7.45 7.44 -4.53
N ARG A 109 -8.76 7.18 -4.38
CA ARG A 109 -9.80 7.81 -5.23
C ARG A 109 -9.99 9.30 -4.94
N ARG A 110 -9.63 9.76 -3.75
CA ARG A 110 -9.70 11.19 -3.38
C ARG A 110 -8.50 11.97 -3.90
N ILE A 111 -7.32 11.34 -3.95
CA ILE A 111 -6.05 12.00 -4.28
C ILE A 111 -5.71 11.85 -5.76
N CYS A 112 -5.94 10.67 -6.33
CA CYS A 112 -5.44 10.32 -7.65
C CYS A 112 -6.55 10.33 -8.71
N PRO A 113 -6.20 10.58 -9.98
CA PRO A 113 -7.04 10.24 -11.12
C PRO A 113 -7.44 8.76 -11.12
N PRO A 114 -8.59 8.38 -11.74
CA PRO A 114 -9.10 7.01 -11.72
C PRO A 114 -8.08 5.94 -12.16
N GLU A 115 -7.30 6.21 -13.20
CA GLU A 115 -6.30 5.31 -13.74
C GLU A 115 -5.12 5.07 -12.78
N VAL A 116 -4.68 6.10 -12.05
CA VAL A 116 -3.63 5.98 -11.04
C VAL A 116 -4.17 5.28 -9.79
N ALA A 117 -5.39 5.63 -9.37
CA ALA A 117 -6.06 4.97 -8.24
C ALA A 117 -6.22 3.47 -8.48
N ALA A 118 -6.56 3.06 -9.69
CA ALA A 118 -6.67 1.65 -10.08
C ALA A 118 -5.34 0.89 -9.93
N LEU A 119 -4.20 1.48 -10.33
CA LEU A 119 -2.87 0.86 -10.18
C LEU A 119 -2.53 0.59 -8.71
N PHE A 120 -2.81 1.54 -7.82
CA PHE A 120 -2.64 1.36 -6.38
C PHE A 120 -3.55 0.24 -5.85
N MET A 121 -4.83 0.23 -6.24
CA MET A 121 -5.80 -0.76 -5.76
C MET A 121 -5.47 -2.17 -6.23
N ASP A 122 -5.15 -2.36 -7.50
CA ASP A 122 -4.77 -3.66 -8.07
C ASP A 122 -3.61 -4.28 -7.29
N ARG A 123 -2.63 -3.46 -6.94
CA ARG A 123 -1.46 -3.91 -6.19
C ARG A 123 -1.80 -4.18 -4.73
N ALA A 124 -2.55 -3.30 -4.08
CA ALA A 124 -3.00 -3.48 -2.69
C ALA A 124 -3.80 -4.77 -2.50
N LEU A 125 -4.72 -5.08 -3.42
CA LEU A 125 -5.56 -6.28 -3.36
C LEU A 125 -4.72 -7.56 -3.47
N ARG A 126 -3.74 -7.59 -4.38
CA ARG A 126 -2.81 -8.73 -4.54
C ARG A 126 -1.95 -8.95 -3.29
N ILE A 127 -1.40 -7.87 -2.73
CA ILE A 127 -0.61 -7.94 -1.48
C ILE A 127 -1.47 -8.43 -0.33
N ALA A 128 -2.66 -7.86 -0.15
CA ALA A 128 -3.58 -8.25 0.92
C ALA A 128 -3.97 -9.73 0.82
N HIS A 129 -4.24 -10.23 -0.38
CA HIS A 129 -4.54 -11.64 -0.59
C HIS A 129 -3.34 -12.54 -0.26
N SER A 130 -2.13 -12.18 -0.73
CA SER A 130 -0.89 -12.91 -0.41
C SER A 130 -0.62 -12.96 1.09
N PHE A 131 -0.81 -11.85 1.81
CA PHE A 131 -0.59 -11.81 3.25
C PHE A 131 -1.63 -12.62 4.02
N ARG A 132 -2.91 -12.57 3.61
CA ARG A 132 -3.95 -13.42 4.21
C ARG A 132 -3.62 -14.90 4.08
N LEU A 133 -3.17 -15.35 2.91
CA LEU A 133 -2.73 -16.74 2.71
C LEU A 133 -1.54 -17.10 3.60
N ALA A 134 -0.52 -16.23 3.65
CA ALA A 134 0.67 -16.47 4.45
C ALA A 134 0.39 -16.49 5.96
N ILE A 135 -0.49 -15.61 6.45
CA ILE A 135 -0.91 -15.58 7.86
C ILE A 135 -1.66 -16.86 8.22
N ALA A 136 -2.63 -17.28 7.40
CA ALA A 136 -3.39 -18.51 7.64
C ALA A 136 -2.47 -19.73 7.66
N PHE A 137 -1.56 -19.84 6.67
CA PHE A 137 -0.56 -20.91 6.64
C PHE A 137 0.34 -20.90 7.88
N ASN A 138 0.86 -19.74 8.28
CA ASN A 138 1.73 -19.59 9.45
C ASN A 138 1.03 -19.98 10.77
N ARG A 139 -0.31 -19.88 10.83
CA ARG A 139 -1.14 -20.26 11.98
C ARG A 139 -1.66 -21.69 11.93
N GLY A 140 -1.36 -22.44 10.86
CA GLY A 140 -1.92 -23.79 10.64
C GLY A 140 -3.42 -23.78 10.32
N GLU A 141 -3.96 -22.65 9.88
CA GLU A 141 -5.35 -22.50 9.45
C GLU A 141 -5.51 -22.98 8.00
N THR A 142 -6.71 -23.41 7.61
CA THR A 142 -6.97 -23.78 6.21
C THR A 142 -6.87 -22.56 5.30
N THR A 143 -6.12 -22.71 4.21
CA THR A 143 -6.08 -21.72 3.12
C THR A 143 -7.10 -22.03 2.04
N ILE A 144 -7.66 -23.25 2.03
CA ILE A 144 -8.72 -23.66 1.10
C ILE A 144 -9.97 -22.83 1.42
N GLY A 145 -10.41 -22.03 0.45
CA GLY A 145 -11.56 -21.14 0.58
C GLY A 145 -11.22 -19.68 0.90
N LEU A 146 -9.95 -19.33 1.14
CA LEU A 146 -9.53 -17.93 1.25
C LEU A 146 -9.52 -17.26 -0.13
N ALA A 147 -10.68 -16.81 -0.59
CA ALA A 147 -10.81 -16.09 -1.85
C ALA A 147 -10.15 -14.69 -1.79
N PRO A 148 -9.65 -14.18 -2.93
CA PRO A 148 -9.26 -12.79 -3.06
C PRO A 148 -10.41 -11.84 -2.66
N ILE A 149 -10.09 -10.78 -1.92
CA ILE A 149 -11.02 -9.67 -1.75
C ILE A 149 -11.07 -8.93 -3.09
N VAL A 150 -12.26 -8.61 -3.57
CA VAL A 150 -12.47 -7.83 -4.80
C VAL A 150 -12.92 -6.42 -4.46
N GLU A 151 -12.49 -5.44 -5.25
CA GLU A 151 -12.72 -4.02 -4.94
C GLU A 151 -14.21 -3.66 -4.84
N LYS A 152 -15.07 -4.30 -5.63
CA LYS A 152 -16.51 -4.08 -5.62
C LYS A 152 -17.19 -4.46 -4.29
N ASP A 153 -16.55 -5.31 -3.49
CA ASP A 153 -17.06 -5.79 -2.19
C ASP A 153 -16.52 -4.97 -1.00
N LEU A 154 -15.71 -3.94 -1.29
CA LEU A 154 -15.19 -3.00 -0.29
C LEU A 154 -16.21 -1.90 -0.02
#